data_AF-A0A382L246-F1
#
_entry.id   AF-A0A382L246-F1
#
_cell.length_a   1.000
_cell.length_b   1.000
_cell.length_c   1.000
_cell.angle_alpha   90.00
_cell.angle_beta   90.00
_cell.angle_gamma   90.00
#
_symmetry.space_group_name_H-M   'P 1'
#
loop_
_entity.id
_entity.type
_entity.pdbx_description
1 polymer ?
#
loop_
_entity_poly.entity_id
_entity_poly.type
_entity_poly.pdbx_seq_one_letter_code
_entity_poly.pdbx_strand_id
1 'polypeptide(L)'
;DLQQKTVERMVVPFVKIVAVPQNTDIETFMNIASESGFSRVPVYDGRIDNIVGIVNLLDVIYSEGDTQTVRSLVRRDIRFVPESKSISILLKELQKSRNTMVFVVDEYGGIIGLITVEDLIEEIVGEFADERDTDLNIQQIDSKTLECEGRTEIETMNELFLGLKIPSGNYETIAGYILSQTGTIPEKGTQIETNQLIITVETVNSRSIQKVMIRQKSGNLLHSNI
;
A
#
# COMPACT_ATOMS: atom_id res chain seq x y z
N ASP A 1 18.19 0.91 -13.80
CA ASP A 1 17.89 1.08 -15.24
C ASP A 1 16.80 0.11 -15.66
N LEU A 2 15.55 0.58 -15.76
CA LEU A 2 14.36 -0.21 -16.10
C LEU A 2 14.31 -0.61 -17.59
N GLN A 3 15.13 0.02 -18.43
CA GLN A 3 15.16 -0.29 -19.87
C GLN A 3 15.77 -1.66 -20.16
N GLN A 4 16.60 -2.18 -19.25
CA GLN A 4 17.27 -3.47 -19.40
C GLN A 4 16.60 -4.63 -18.64
N LYS A 5 15.56 -4.36 -17.82
CA LYS A 5 14.86 -5.40 -17.04
C LYS A 5 13.66 -5.96 -17.81
N THR A 6 13.51 -7.27 -17.76
CA THR A 6 12.39 -8.04 -18.33
C THR A 6 11.37 -8.41 -17.27
N VAL A 7 10.14 -8.67 -17.71
CA VAL A 7 9.00 -9.09 -16.88
C VAL A 7 9.37 -10.27 -15.97
N GLU A 8 10.13 -11.25 -16.47
CA GLU A 8 10.65 -12.40 -15.72
C GLU A 8 11.19 -12.05 -14.31
N ARG A 9 11.87 -10.91 -14.17
CA ARG A 9 12.51 -10.50 -12.90
C ARG A 9 11.54 -9.99 -11.83
N MET A 10 10.29 -9.70 -12.19
CA MET A 10 9.28 -9.11 -11.31
C MET A 10 8.05 -9.98 -11.12
N VAL A 11 8.02 -11.15 -11.76
CA VAL A 11 6.86 -12.03 -11.71
C VAL A 11 6.62 -12.46 -10.27
N VAL A 12 5.40 -12.26 -9.77
CA VAL A 12 4.91 -12.98 -8.60
C VAL A 12 4.69 -14.42 -9.04
N PRO A 13 5.49 -15.39 -8.56
CA PRO A 13 5.44 -16.75 -9.06
C PRO A 13 4.06 -17.38 -8.85
N PHE A 14 3.60 -18.17 -9.81
CA PHE A 14 2.25 -18.78 -9.78
C PHE A 14 1.95 -19.54 -8.48
N VAL A 15 2.96 -20.22 -7.93
CA VAL A 15 2.85 -20.96 -6.66
C VAL A 15 2.56 -20.09 -5.44
N LYS A 16 2.79 -18.77 -5.52
CA LYS A 16 2.46 -17.79 -4.47
C LYS A 16 1.12 -17.10 -4.69
N ILE A 17 0.44 -17.34 -5.82
CA ILE A 17 -0.82 -16.69 -6.14
C ILE A 17 -1.96 -17.36 -5.37
N VAL A 18 -2.69 -16.55 -4.60
CA VAL A 18 -3.98 -16.95 -4.04
C VAL A 18 -5.03 -16.78 -5.13
N ALA A 19 -5.62 -17.90 -5.56
CA ALA A 19 -6.67 -17.92 -6.59
C ALA A 19 -7.85 -18.79 -6.14
N VAL A 20 -9.04 -18.51 -6.66
CA VAL A 20 -10.28 -19.20 -6.26
C VAL A 20 -11.02 -19.81 -7.46
N PRO A 21 -11.73 -20.93 -7.29
CA PRO A 21 -12.65 -21.42 -8.32
C PRO A 21 -13.76 -20.40 -8.62
N GLN A 22 -14.24 -20.35 -9.86
CA GLN A 22 -15.36 -19.44 -10.22
C GLN A 22 -16.67 -19.72 -9.47
N ASN A 23 -16.83 -20.92 -8.89
CA ASN A 23 -18.01 -21.29 -8.10
C ASN A 23 -17.84 -21.05 -6.59
N THR A 24 -16.78 -20.36 -6.18
CA THR A 24 -16.56 -20.01 -4.76
C THR A 24 -17.71 -19.13 -4.28
N ASP A 25 -18.30 -19.48 -3.14
CA ASP A 25 -19.34 -18.68 -2.50
C ASP A 25 -18.77 -17.35 -1.98
N ILE A 26 -19.65 -16.35 -1.85
CA ILE A 26 -19.24 -15.00 -1.47
C ILE A 26 -18.61 -14.96 -0.07
N GLU A 27 -19.13 -15.72 0.89
CA GLU A 27 -18.61 -15.76 2.26
C GLU A 27 -17.18 -16.31 2.29
N THR A 28 -16.94 -17.45 1.64
CA THR A 28 -15.61 -18.05 1.50
C THR A 28 -14.65 -17.12 0.78
N PHE A 29 -15.10 -16.45 -0.28
CA PHE A 29 -14.28 -15.45 -0.97
C PHE A 29 -13.86 -14.31 -0.04
N MET A 30 -14.79 -13.75 0.73
CA MET A 30 -14.52 -12.65 1.66
C MET A 30 -13.51 -13.06 2.73
N ASN A 31 -13.60 -14.29 3.25
CA ASN A 31 -12.62 -14.83 4.19
C ASN A 31 -11.24 -14.93 3.57
N ILE A 32 -11.12 -15.52 2.37
CA ILE A 32 -9.84 -15.64 1.65
C ILE A 32 -9.24 -14.26 1.37
N ALA A 33 -10.05 -13.31 0.90
CA ALA A 33 -9.59 -11.95 0.61
C ALA A 33 -9.14 -11.21 1.88
N SER A 34 -9.86 -11.37 2.99
CA SER A 34 -9.51 -10.76 4.27
C SER A 34 -8.24 -11.36 4.89
N GLU A 35 -8.05 -12.68 4.82
CA GLU A 35 -6.88 -13.35 5.37
C GLU A 35 -5.61 -13.07 4.55
N SER A 36 -5.75 -13.01 3.22
CA SER A 36 -4.63 -12.75 2.32
C SER A 36 -4.29 -11.27 2.18
N GLY A 37 -5.22 -10.36 2.51
CA GLY A 37 -5.07 -8.91 2.32
C GLY A 37 -5.19 -8.45 0.86
N PHE A 38 -5.60 -9.32 -0.07
CA PHE A 38 -5.66 -8.99 -1.49
C PHE A 38 -6.99 -8.33 -1.90
N SER A 39 -6.88 -7.20 -2.59
CA SER A 39 -8.03 -6.48 -3.17
C SER A 39 -8.55 -7.09 -4.47
N ARG A 40 -7.72 -7.90 -5.14
CA ARG A 40 -8.02 -8.54 -6.43
C ARG A 40 -7.53 -9.98 -6.38
N VAL A 41 -8.41 -10.91 -6.67
CA VAL A 41 -8.13 -12.35 -6.57
C VAL A 41 -8.38 -12.99 -7.94
N PRO A 42 -7.39 -13.66 -8.54
CA PRO A 42 -7.56 -14.45 -9.75
C PRO A 42 -8.60 -15.56 -9.57
N VAL A 43 -9.36 -15.81 -10.64
CA VAL A 43 -10.41 -16.83 -10.67
C VAL A 43 -10.13 -17.84 -11.75
N TYR A 44 -10.23 -19.13 -11.40
CA TYR A 44 -10.01 -20.23 -12.34
C TYR A 44 -11.26 -21.09 -12.56
N ASP A 45 -11.26 -21.83 -13.68
CA ASP A 45 -12.31 -22.80 -13.99
C ASP A 45 -11.74 -24.21 -14.16
N GLY A 46 -12.19 -25.12 -13.31
CA GLY A 46 -11.70 -26.50 -13.26
C GLY A 46 -10.27 -26.57 -12.71
N ARG A 47 -9.28 -26.40 -13.58
CA ARG A 47 -7.86 -26.44 -13.19
C ARG A 47 -7.38 -25.07 -12.73
N ILE A 48 -6.48 -25.04 -11.75
CA ILE A 48 -5.95 -23.79 -11.16
C ILE A 48 -5.21 -22.91 -12.18
N ASP A 49 -4.57 -23.51 -13.18
CA ASP A 49 -3.86 -22.82 -14.26
C ASP A 49 -4.79 -22.27 -15.36
N ASN A 50 -6.06 -22.66 -15.35
CA ASN A 50 -7.08 -22.12 -16.26
C ASN A 50 -7.72 -20.86 -15.67
N ILE A 51 -6.95 -19.77 -15.61
CA ILE A 51 -7.41 -18.48 -15.12
C ILE A 51 -8.40 -17.86 -16.12
N VAL A 52 -9.64 -17.64 -15.69
CA VAL A 52 -10.72 -17.10 -16.51
C VAL A 52 -11.01 -15.62 -16.24
N GLY A 53 -10.46 -15.06 -15.16
CA GLY A 53 -10.65 -13.66 -14.82
C GLY A 53 -10.13 -13.27 -13.45
N ILE A 54 -10.57 -12.11 -12.99
CA ILE A 54 -10.24 -11.54 -11.66
C ILE A 54 -11.54 -11.06 -11.00
N VAL A 55 -11.62 -11.21 -9.68
CA VAL A 55 -12.69 -10.61 -8.87
C VAL A 55 -12.08 -9.53 -7.98
N ASN A 56 -12.74 -8.36 -7.93
CA ASN A 56 -12.38 -7.27 -7.03
C ASN A 56 -13.19 -7.39 -5.73
N LEU A 57 -12.52 -7.24 -4.59
CA LEU A 57 -13.16 -7.27 -3.27
C LEU A 57 -14.31 -6.25 -3.15
N LEU A 58 -14.15 -5.06 -3.73
CA LEU A 58 -15.21 -4.04 -3.74
C LEU A 58 -16.44 -4.49 -4.52
N ASP A 59 -16.27 -5.20 -5.63
CA ASP A 59 -17.41 -5.70 -6.41
C ASP A 59 -18.24 -6.72 -5.61
N VAL A 60 -17.57 -7.48 -4.73
CA VAL A 60 -18.22 -8.42 -3.81
C VAL A 60 -18.94 -7.69 -2.68
N ILE A 61 -18.29 -6.69 -2.07
CA ILE A 61 -18.89 -5.87 -1.00
C ILE A 61 -20.15 -5.13 -1.50
N TYR A 62 -20.14 -4.66 -2.74
CA TYR A 62 -21.29 -3.99 -3.35
C TYR A 62 -22.25 -4.93 -4.08
N SER A 63 -22.00 -6.25 -4.08
CA SER A 63 -22.90 -7.20 -4.70
C SER A 63 -24.20 -7.31 -3.90
N GLU A 64 -25.33 -7.30 -4.60
CA GLU A 64 -26.64 -7.51 -3.97
C GLU A 64 -26.79 -8.97 -3.51
N GLY A 65 -27.60 -9.18 -2.46
CA GLY A 65 -27.71 -10.46 -1.72
C GLY A 65 -28.16 -11.69 -2.52
N ASP A 66 -28.53 -11.53 -3.79
CA ASP A 66 -28.85 -12.63 -4.71
C ASP A 66 -27.60 -13.28 -5.33
N THR A 67 -26.43 -12.67 -5.17
CA THR A 67 -25.16 -13.22 -5.67
C THR A 67 -24.63 -14.30 -4.73
N GLN A 68 -24.81 -15.57 -5.12
CA GLN A 68 -24.36 -16.69 -4.30
C GLN A 68 -22.86 -17.02 -4.46
N THR A 69 -22.31 -16.77 -5.65
CA THR A 69 -20.91 -17.12 -5.99
C THR A 69 -20.24 -16.00 -6.75
N VAL A 70 -18.91 -16.02 -6.76
CA VAL A 70 -18.11 -15.00 -7.46
C VAL A 70 -18.23 -15.05 -8.99
N ARG A 71 -18.82 -16.11 -9.56
CA ARG A 71 -18.91 -16.36 -11.01
C ARG A 71 -19.39 -15.17 -11.83
N SER A 72 -20.44 -14.50 -11.35
CA SER A 72 -21.07 -13.34 -12.01
C SER A 72 -20.25 -12.06 -11.87
N LEU A 73 -19.38 -11.99 -10.86
CA LEU A 73 -18.52 -10.85 -10.55
C LEU A 73 -17.15 -10.93 -11.25
N VAL A 74 -16.84 -12.07 -11.87
CA VAL A 74 -15.57 -12.29 -12.58
C VAL A 74 -15.45 -11.33 -13.75
N ARG A 75 -14.47 -10.43 -13.68
CA ARG A 75 -14.03 -9.58 -14.80
C ARG A 75 -13.13 -10.41 -15.71
N ARG A 76 -13.59 -10.65 -16.93
CA ARG A 76 -12.93 -11.52 -17.93
C ARG A 76 -11.99 -10.78 -18.88
N ASP A 77 -11.94 -9.45 -18.79
CA ASP A 77 -10.97 -8.63 -19.52
C ASP A 77 -9.61 -8.70 -18.81
N ILE A 78 -8.98 -9.86 -18.89
CA ILE A 78 -7.64 -10.12 -18.38
C ILE A 78 -6.63 -10.08 -19.51
N ARG A 79 -5.40 -9.66 -19.18
CA ARG A 79 -4.33 -9.46 -20.15
C ARG A 79 -3.17 -10.39 -19.84
N PHE A 80 -2.65 -11.01 -20.90
CA PHE A 80 -1.48 -11.87 -20.86
C PHE A 80 -0.29 -11.18 -21.51
N VAL A 81 0.90 -11.35 -20.92
CA VAL A 81 2.16 -10.80 -21.44
C VAL A 81 3.27 -11.85 -21.38
N PRO A 82 4.19 -11.91 -22.35
CA PRO A 82 5.31 -12.84 -22.31
C PRO A 82 6.35 -12.40 -21.27
N GLU A 83 7.05 -13.35 -20.65
CA GLU A 83 8.09 -13.08 -19.65
C GLU A 83 9.29 -12.28 -20.20
N SER A 84 9.55 -12.38 -21.50
CA SER A 84 10.60 -11.66 -22.22
C SER A 84 10.28 -10.17 -22.45
N LYS A 85 9.07 -9.71 -22.14
CA LYS A 85 8.66 -8.32 -22.36
C LYS A 85 9.45 -7.35 -21.48
N SER A 86 9.82 -6.19 -22.04
CA SER A 86 10.42 -5.11 -21.25
C SER A 86 9.43 -4.50 -20.25
N ILE A 87 9.86 -4.35 -19.00
CA ILE A 87 9.08 -3.71 -17.93
C ILE A 87 8.69 -2.28 -18.29
N SER A 88 9.61 -1.51 -18.87
CA SER A 88 9.36 -0.11 -19.26
C SER A 88 8.23 0.03 -20.29
N ILE A 89 8.09 -0.96 -21.19
CA ILE A 89 7.01 -1.03 -22.17
C ILE A 89 5.72 -1.46 -21.48
N LEU A 90 5.78 -2.49 -20.64
CA LEU A 90 4.63 -2.98 -19.89
C LEU A 90 4.01 -1.87 -19.04
N LEU A 91 4.81 -1.13 -18.27
CA LEU A 91 4.34 -0.01 -17.46
C LEU A 91 3.61 1.05 -18.29
N LYS A 92 4.21 1.49 -19.41
CA LYS A 92 3.59 2.49 -20.30
C LYS A 92 2.24 2.04 -20.86
N GLU A 93 2.10 0.75 -21.13
CA GLU A 93 0.83 0.19 -21.57
C GLU A 93 -0.18 0.11 -20.43
N LEU A 94 0.26 -0.27 -19.23
CA LEU A 94 -0.61 -0.35 -18.06
C LEU A 94 -1.12 1.03 -17.64
N GLN A 95 -0.26 2.06 -17.68
CA GLN A 95 -0.63 3.47 -17.45
C GLN A 95 -1.70 3.99 -18.42
N LYS A 96 -1.77 3.46 -19.64
CA LYS A 96 -2.78 3.82 -20.65
C LYS A 96 -4.04 2.98 -20.55
N SER A 97 -3.95 1.83 -19.88
CA SER A 97 -5.06 0.91 -19.67
C SER A 97 -5.70 1.14 -18.30
N ARG A 98 -6.81 0.46 -18.03
CA ARG A 98 -7.36 0.36 -16.66
C ARG A 98 -6.90 -0.91 -15.94
N ASN A 99 -5.99 -1.67 -16.54
CA ASN A 99 -5.55 -2.95 -16.03
C ASN A 99 -4.46 -2.72 -14.98
N THR A 100 -4.76 -3.12 -13.75
CA THR A 100 -3.87 -3.03 -12.58
C THR A 100 -3.13 -4.34 -12.32
N MET A 101 -3.49 -5.42 -13.04
CA MET A 101 -2.92 -6.75 -12.92
C MET A 101 -2.87 -7.41 -14.31
N VAL A 102 -1.77 -8.09 -14.61
CA VAL A 102 -1.59 -8.89 -15.82
C VAL A 102 -1.00 -10.25 -15.49
N PHE A 103 -1.34 -11.26 -16.28
CA PHE A 103 -0.78 -12.60 -16.16
C PHE A 103 0.42 -12.75 -17.07
N VAL A 104 1.45 -13.43 -16.58
CA VAL A 104 2.68 -13.69 -17.32
C VAL A 104 2.67 -15.11 -17.83
N VAL A 105 3.03 -15.28 -19.10
CA VAL A 105 3.07 -16.58 -19.77
C VAL A 105 4.44 -16.91 -20.33
N ASP A 106 4.75 -18.20 -20.35
CA ASP A 106 5.92 -18.77 -21.05
C ASP A 106 5.66 -18.96 -22.55
N GLU A 107 6.64 -19.50 -23.28
CA GLU A 107 6.54 -19.75 -24.73
C GLU A 107 5.53 -20.84 -25.10
N TYR A 108 5.12 -21.66 -24.14
CA TYR A 108 4.14 -22.73 -24.32
C TYR A 108 2.71 -22.25 -23.97
N GLY A 109 2.56 -21.02 -23.49
CA GLY A 109 1.29 -20.42 -23.06
C GLY A 109 0.89 -20.78 -21.63
N GLY A 110 1.78 -21.39 -20.85
CA GLY A 110 1.57 -21.67 -19.44
C GLY A 110 1.67 -20.40 -18.61
N ILE A 111 0.75 -20.21 -17.65
CA ILE A 111 0.83 -19.09 -16.71
C ILE A 111 1.94 -19.38 -15.70
N ILE A 112 2.95 -18.53 -15.69
CA ILE A 112 4.08 -18.64 -14.74
C ILE A 112 3.89 -17.73 -13.53
N GLY A 113 2.99 -16.75 -13.62
CA GLY A 113 2.68 -15.84 -12.53
C GLY A 113 1.86 -14.63 -12.97
N LEU A 114 1.91 -13.57 -12.15
CA LEU A 114 1.28 -12.28 -12.44
C LEU A 114 2.20 -11.12 -12.08
N ILE A 115 1.86 -9.94 -12.60
CA ILE A 115 2.47 -8.66 -12.22
C ILE A 115 1.35 -7.66 -12.00
N THR A 116 1.48 -6.85 -10.95
CA THR A 116 0.60 -5.71 -10.69
C THR A 116 1.29 -4.39 -11.05
N VAL A 117 0.50 -3.33 -11.24
CA VAL A 117 1.05 -1.98 -11.46
C VAL A 117 1.82 -1.53 -10.22
N GLU A 118 1.35 -1.92 -9.05
CA GLU A 118 1.97 -1.68 -7.76
C GLU A 118 3.40 -2.27 -7.71
N ASP A 119 3.60 -3.52 -8.12
CA ASP A 119 4.93 -4.16 -8.19
C ASP A 119 5.89 -3.42 -9.17
N LEU A 120 5.34 -2.95 -10.29
CA LEU A 120 6.13 -2.21 -11.28
C LEU A 120 6.53 -0.83 -10.79
N ILE A 121 5.62 -0.15 -10.07
CA ILE A 121 5.91 1.14 -9.44
C ILE A 121 6.95 0.94 -8.35
N GLU A 122 6.81 -0.09 -7.53
CA GLU A 122 7.80 -0.45 -6.51
C GLU A 122 9.19 -0.55 -7.13
N GLU A 123 9.44 -1.29 -8.20
CA GLU A 123 10.80 -1.29 -8.76
C GLU A 123 11.31 0.09 -9.24
N ILE A 124 10.44 0.89 -9.85
CA ILE A 124 10.84 2.23 -10.34
C ILE A 124 11.25 3.12 -9.18
N VAL A 125 10.51 3.00 -8.09
CA VAL A 125 10.73 3.70 -6.83
C VAL A 125 11.82 3.00 -5.99
N GLY A 126 12.16 1.73 -6.33
CA GLY A 126 12.83 0.75 -5.49
C GLY A 126 11.82 0.02 -4.59
N GLU A 127 12.08 -1.26 -4.22
CA GLU A 127 11.61 -1.73 -2.90
C GLU A 127 11.83 -0.56 -1.93
N PHE A 128 10.96 -0.31 -0.96
CA PHE A 128 11.35 0.60 0.12
C PHE A 128 12.58 0.00 0.84
N ALA A 129 13.76 0.26 0.28
CA ALA A 129 15.10 -0.17 0.61
C ALA A 129 16.01 0.57 -0.42
N ASP A 130 16.89 1.49 -0.05
CA ASP A 130 17.53 1.62 1.25
C ASP A 130 18.39 2.88 1.21
N GLU A 131 17.89 4.02 1.69
CA GLU A 131 18.76 5.06 2.23
C GLU A 131 19.15 4.62 3.66
N ARG A 132 20.09 3.68 3.75
CA ARG A 132 21.17 3.74 4.75
C ARG A 132 22.24 4.65 4.13
N ASP A 133 22.04 5.95 4.05
CA ASP A 133 21.91 6.85 5.19
C ASP A 133 20.52 7.51 5.21
N THR A 134 19.61 7.27 6.14
CA THR A 134 19.81 7.26 7.57
C THR A 134 18.48 6.90 8.27
N ASP A 135 18.44 5.90 9.16
CA ASP A 135 17.40 5.58 10.16
C ASP A 135 16.09 6.42 10.13
N LEU A 136 15.02 5.96 9.49
CA LEU A 136 13.67 6.43 9.86
C LEU A 136 13.01 5.31 10.66
N ASN A 137 13.40 5.21 11.93
CA ASN A 137 12.83 4.30 12.93
C ASN A 137 11.35 4.65 13.21
N ILE A 138 10.45 4.45 12.25
CA ILE A 138 9.01 4.59 12.46
C ILE A 138 8.50 3.29 13.06
N GLN A 139 8.12 3.33 14.34
CA GLN A 139 7.59 2.20 15.07
C GLN A 139 6.16 2.51 15.54
N GLN A 140 5.20 1.69 15.12
CA GLN A 140 3.86 1.76 15.68
C GLN A 140 3.85 1.16 17.09
N ILE A 141 3.46 1.95 18.08
CA ILE A 141 3.40 1.54 19.49
C ILE A 141 2.03 0.93 19.80
N ASP A 142 0.96 1.53 19.29
CA ASP A 142 -0.41 1.04 19.39
C ASP A 142 -1.29 1.56 18.22
N SER A 143 -2.61 1.35 18.28
CA SER A 143 -3.55 1.76 17.21
C SER A 143 -3.67 3.28 17.00
N LYS A 144 -3.13 4.10 17.90
CA LYS A 144 -3.21 5.58 17.88
C LYS A 144 -1.89 6.29 18.15
N THR A 145 -0.82 5.54 18.43
CA THR A 145 0.47 6.06 18.86
C THR A 145 1.59 5.47 18.04
N LEU A 146 2.49 6.32 17.55
CA LEU A 146 3.72 5.93 16.86
C LEU A 146 4.93 6.69 17.40
N GLU A 147 6.08 6.06 17.32
CA GLU A 147 7.39 6.68 17.48
C GLU A 147 8.02 6.84 16.10
N CYS A 148 8.68 7.96 15.84
CA CYS A 148 9.48 8.14 14.64
C CYS A 148 10.68 9.05 14.90
N GLU A 149 11.56 9.19 13.91
CA GLU A 149 12.66 10.13 14.00
C GLU A 149 12.20 11.56 13.69
N GLY A 150 12.90 12.55 14.26
CA GLY A 150 12.64 13.94 13.94
C GLY A 150 12.87 14.26 12.45
N ARG A 151 13.77 13.54 11.79
CA ARG A 151 14.10 13.70 10.37
C ARG A 151 13.08 13.06 9.41
N THR A 152 12.07 12.35 9.91
CA THR A 152 11.03 11.76 9.05
C THR A 152 10.27 12.84 8.27
N GLU A 153 10.06 12.60 6.98
CA GLU A 153 9.29 13.50 6.12
C GLU A 153 7.79 13.46 6.43
N ILE A 154 7.17 14.64 6.39
CA ILE A 154 5.75 14.79 6.72
C ILE A 154 4.85 14.15 5.65
N GLU A 155 5.26 14.23 4.38
CA GLU A 155 4.53 13.61 3.27
C GLU A 155 4.49 12.09 3.45
N THR A 156 5.65 11.45 3.65
CA THR A 156 5.75 10.02 3.97
C THR A 156 4.91 9.63 5.19
N MET A 157 4.94 10.42 6.27
CA MET A 157 4.14 10.14 7.47
C MET A 157 2.62 10.22 7.20
N ASN A 158 2.18 11.21 6.41
CA ASN A 158 0.77 11.39 6.08
C ASN A 158 0.28 10.33 5.07
N GLU A 159 1.13 9.81 4.19
CA GLU A 159 0.81 8.75 3.23
C GLU A 159 0.70 7.37 3.89
N LEU A 160 1.66 7.01 4.74
CA LEU A 160 1.72 5.70 5.38
C LEU A 160 0.63 5.49 6.45
N PHE A 161 0.16 6.58 7.07
CA PHE A 161 -0.80 6.50 8.18
C PHE A 161 -2.04 7.33 7.87
N LEU A 162 -3.01 6.69 7.22
CA LEU A 162 -4.35 7.22 6.92
C LEU A 162 -5.02 7.78 8.19
N GLY A 163 -4.87 9.09 8.42
CA GLY A 163 -5.48 9.78 9.56
C GLY A 163 -4.55 10.74 10.32
N LEU A 164 -3.24 10.68 10.08
CA LEU A 164 -2.32 11.72 10.56
C LEU A 164 -2.33 12.85 9.53
N LYS A 165 -2.71 14.05 9.96
CA LYS A 165 -2.66 15.27 9.14
C LYS A 165 -1.74 16.27 9.82
N ILE A 166 -0.43 16.01 9.76
CA ILE A 166 0.54 17.03 10.15
C ILE A 166 0.49 18.11 9.07
N PRO A 167 0.30 19.40 9.44
CA PRO A 167 0.22 20.47 8.45
C PRO A 167 1.46 20.52 7.59
N SER A 168 1.31 20.82 6.30
CA SER A 168 2.43 21.15 5.41
C SER A 168 2.76 22.64 5.52
N GLY A 169 4.01 23.02 5.25
CA GLY A 169 4.46 24.41 5.28
C GLY A 169 5.86 24.57 4.69
N ASN A 170 6.60 25.60 5.11
CA ASN A 170 7.99 25.81 4.72
C ASN A 170 8.95 24.88 5.48
N TYR A 171 8.62 23.60 5.56
CA TYR A 171 9.36 22.56 6.25
C TYR A 171 8.98 21.21 5.65
N GLU A 172 9.93 20.29 5.64
CA GLU A 172 9.79 18.97 4.99
C GLU A 172 9.65 17.84 6.03
N THR A 173 10.23 18.01 7.22
CA THR A 173 10.33 16.96 8.25
C THR A 173 9.56 17.28 9.54
N ILE A 174 9.29 16.26 10.37
CA ILE A 174 8.64 16.42 11.70
C ILE A 174 9.41 17.42 12.58
N ALA A 175 10.73 17.32 12.63
CA ALA A 175 11.58 18.25 13.37
C ALA A 175 11.49 19.65 12.77
N GLY A 176 11.48 19.78 11.43
CA GLY A 176 11.27 21.06 10.76
C GLY A 176 9.93 21.71 11.15
N TYR A 177 8.86 20.91 11.23
CA TYR A 177 7.58 21.36 11.76
C TYR A 177 7.69 21.84 13.21
N ILE A 178 8.25 21.03 14.12
CA ILE A 178 8.39 21.39 15.54
C ILE A 178 9.23 22.67 15.70
N LEU A 179 10.34 22.81 14.97
CA LEU A 179 11.18 24.00 14.98
C LEU A 179 10.45 25.22 14.43
N SER A 180 9.59 25.05 13.41
CA SER A 180 8.76 26.15 12.89
C SER A 180 7.76 26.67 13.93
N GLN A 181 7.31 25.82 14.86
CA GLN A 181 6.38 26.20 15.93
C GLN A 181 7.09 26.77 17.17
N THR A 182 8.27 26.24 17.49
CA THR A 182 8.99 26.56 18.73
C THR A 182 10.10 27.60 18.55
N GLY A 183 10.55 27.83 17.33
CA GLY A 183 11.64 28.76 16.98
C GLY A 183 13.04 28.34 17.46
N THR A 184 13.17 27.24 18.21
CA THR A 184 14.41 26.74 18.83
C THR A 184 14.35 25.22 18.99
N ILE A 185 15.46 24.56 19.33
CA ILE A 185 15.43 23.11 19.65
C ILE A 185 14.80 22.94 21.04
N PRO A 186 13.61 22.31 21.16
CA PRO A 186 12.89 22.18 22.43
C PRO A 186 13.50 21.10 23.33
N GLU A 187 13.13 21.12 24.62
CA GLU A 187 13.52 20.08 25.57
C GLU A 187 12.69 18.80 25.38
N LYS A 188 13.26 17.67 25.81
CA LYS A 188 12.53 16.39 25.92
C LYS A 188 11.24 16.59 26.73
N GLY A 189 10.15 16.02 26.23
CA GLY A 189 8.81 16.10 26.81
C GLY A 189 7.98 17.29 26.32
N THR A 190 8.57 18.20 25.54
CA THR A 190 7.81 19.29 24.91
C THR A 190 6.77 18.72 23.96
N GLN A 191 5.55 19.24 24.03
CA GLN A 191 4.42 18.80 23.22
C GLN A 191 3.97 19.89 22.27
N ILE A 192 3.80 19.52 21.01
CA ILE A 192 3.20 20.34 19.97
C ILE A 192 1.86 19.73 19.61
N GLU A 193 0.81 20.51 19.74
CA GLU A 193 -0.54 20.08 19.48
C GLU A 193 -1.05 20.59 18.13
N THR A 194 -1.65 19.69 17.36
CA THR A 194 -2.47 20.04 16.20
C THR A 194 -3.94 19.81 16.55
N ASN A 195 -4.84 20.07 15.59
CA ASN A 195 -6.26 19.76 15.76
C ASN A 195 -6.52 18.27 16.03
N GLN A 196 -5.66 17.38 15.52
CA GLN A 196 -5.88 15.93 15.55
C GLN A 196 -4.78 15.17 16.29
N LEU A 197 -3.61 15.78 16.51
CA LEU A 197 -2.41 15.09 16.99
C LEU A 197 -1.78 15.79 18.18
N ILE A 198 -1.07 15.02 18.99
CA ILE A 198 -0.10 15.48 19.99
C ILE A 198 1.24 14.89 19.58
N ILE A 199 2.20 15.76 19.28
CA ILE A 199 3.58 15.40 18.93
C ILE A 199 4.44 15.69 20.15
N THR A 200 5.02 14.67 20.76
CA THR A 200 5.87 14.78 21.95
C THR A 200 7.33 14.55 21.55
N VAL A 201 8.22 15.43 22.00
CA VAL A 201 9.66 15.30 21.78
C VAL A 201 10.24 14.27 22.75
N GLU A 202 10.76 13.14 22.26
CA GLU A 202 11.23 12.03 23.11
C GLU A 202 12.73 12.03 23.34
N THR A 203 13.51 12.34 22.30
CA THR A 203 14.97 12.40 22.38
C THR A 203 15.47 13.59 21.58
N VAL A 204 16.35 14.38 22.20
CA VAL A 204 17.02 15.52 21.58
C VAL A 204 18.51 15.46 21.89
N ASN A 205 19.32 16.02 20.99
CA ASN A 205 20.70 16.38 21.30
C ASN A 205 20.85 17.90 21.18
N SER A 206 22.07 18.43 21.35
CA SER A 206 22.34 19.86 21.32
C SER A 206 22.05 20.55 19.97
N ARG A 207 21.82 19.79 18.89
CA ARG A 207 21.71 20.29 17.51
C ARG A 207 20.45 19.84 16.78
N SER A 208 19.74 18.83 17.27
CA SER A 208 18.59 18.29 16.57
C SER A 208 17.66 17.48 17.47
N ILE A 209 16.40 17.44 17.06
CA ILE A 209 15.39 16.51 17.57
C ILE A 209 15.66 15.15 16.93
N GLN A 210 15.91 14.14 17.75
CA GLN A 210 16.26 12.79 17.30
C GLN A 210 15.02 11.93 17.14
N LYS A 211 14.17 11.87 18.17
CA LYS A 211 12.95 11.05 18.18
C LYS A 211 11.75 11.80 18.70
N VAL A 212 10.59 11.46 18.16
CA VAL A 212 9.29 12.03 18.53
C VAL A 212 8.24 10.93 18.66
N MET A 213 7.27 11.15 19.54
CA MET A 213 6.09 10.32 19.71
C MET A 213 4.87 11.07 19.18
N ILE A 214 4.13 10.50 18.25
CA ILE A 214 2.92 11.11 17.68
C ILE A 214 1.71 10.31 18.13
N ARG A 215 0.76 10.98 18.78
CA ARG A 215 -0.48 10.38 19.26
C ARG A 215 -1.69 11.08 18.66
N GLN A 216 -2.67 10.31 18.18
CA GLN A 216 -3.97 10.85 17.80
C GLN A 216 -4.77 11.29 19.03
N LYS A 217 -5.32 12.50 18.99
CA LYS A 217 -6.31 12.97 19.95
C LYS A 217 -7.57 12.11 19.79
N SER A 218 -8.02 11.45 20.86
CA SER A 218 -9.32 10.79 20.84
C SER A 218 -10.40 11.85 20.57
N GLY A 219 -11.11 11.72 19.44
CA GLY A 219 -12.19 12.63 19.11
C GLY A 219 -13.30 12.55 20.16
N ASN A 220 -13.64 13.68 20.77
CA ASN A 220 -14.99 13.87 21.30
C ASN A 220 -15.95 13.83 20.10
N LEU A 221 -16.84 12.84 20.08
CA LEU A 221 -18.06 12.87 19.28
C LEU A 221 -18.92 14.01 19.81
N LEU A 222 -18.71 15.24 19.31
CA LEU A 222 -19.67 16.31 19.48
C LEU A 222 -20.93 15.92 18.70
N HIS A 223 -21.94 15.50 19.44
CA HIS A 223 -23.30 15.37 18.98
C HIS A 223 -23.76 16.74 18.49
N SER A 224 -23.89 16.91 17.18
CA SER A 224 -24.77 17.92 16.61
C SER A 224 -26.19 17.37 16.65
N ASN A 225 -26.87 17.57 17.79
CA ASN A 225 -28.31 17.47 17.85
C ASN A 225 -28.91 18.66 17.08
N ILE A 226 -29.72 18.32 16.07
CA ILE A 226 -30.85 19.15 15.62
C ILE A 226 -31.98 18.94 16.63
#